data_AF-V4AF28-F1
#
_entry.id   AF-V4AF28-F1
#
_cell.length_a   1.000
_cell.length_b   1.000
_cell.length_c   1.000
_cell.angle_alpha   90.00
_cell.angle_beta   90.00
_cell.angle_gamma   90.00
#
_symmetry.space_group_name_H-M   'P 1'
#
loop_
_entity.id
_entity.type
_entity.pdbx_description
1 polymer ?
#
loop_
_entity_poly.entity_id
_entity_poly.type
_entity_poly.pdbx_seq_one_letter_code
_entity_poly.pdbx_strand_id
1 'polypeptide(L)'
;MERLTLTPRHQSIDFRQCLPAGDILPSWSNLPLDTKLPMHKTPEGRVTLYTTPLSEPKYRSSQCIDFDLSDPLGTSLSTEYQSLHDPHLKSHFNLRTMRRHLVRNGFITSSGEVICTLREFNQYRQYLRRLCLLEVTQERKEELAYLEAARMKKQRPSKTEFAPKFHEIKKRQQEMLEKIKQRHEELVKMEEERLQKKFQLQAEKMLNYEEKRRVLDKRRDEILYRHKEELKRKNTNLLRSWIIKDQERNKRLEEQKTDMILHQTQKNVENWHKRKLHEYEKLEREKEVRERERELIEENVKLREKKIRKLRKRQLAEINTIKMMRKRRQMNKERKYAQRLAHKIVTGNVHPFTEKGKIIN
;
A
#
# COMPACT_ATOMS: atom_id res chain seq x y z
N MET A 1 26.84 -36.16 59.83
CA MET A 1 25.39 -35.93 59.83
C MET A 1 25.05 -35.03 58.65
N GLU A 2 24.86 -35.64 57.47
CA GLU A 2 24.38 -34.90 56.30
C GLU A 2 22.85 -34.85 56.36
N ARG A 3 22.29 -33.64 56.41
CA ARG A 3 20.85 -33.43 56.35
C ARG A 3 20.40 -33.78 54.93
N LEU A 4 19.75 -34.93 54.80
CA LEU A 4 18.98 -35.30 53.60
C LEU A 4 17.89 -34.25 53.42
N THR A 5 18.09 -33.32 52.48
CA THR A 5 17.03 -32.44 52.01
C THR A 5 16.09 -33.29 51.18
N LEU A 6 14.95 -33.68 51.77
CA LEU A 6 13.83 -34.24 51.04
C LEU A 6 13.50 -33.31 49.88
N THR A 7 13.43 -33.88 48.68
CA THR A 7 12.95 -33.17 47.49
C THR A 7 11.57 -32.54 47.79
N PRO A 8 11.23 -31.40 47.18
CA PRO A 8 9.96 -30.74 47.44
C PRO A 8 8.80 -31.71 47.15
N ARG A 9 7.91 -31.92 48.12
CA ARG A 9 6.64 -32.63 47.89
C ARG A 9 5.95 -31.99 46.69
N HIS A 10 5.69 -32.76 45.63
CA HIS A 10 4.89 -32.30 44.51
C HIS A 10 3.52 -31.86 45.06
N GLN A 11 3.12 -30.64 44.70
CA GLN A 11 1.92 -29.99 45.22
C GLN A 11 0.69 -30.83 44.84
N SER A 12 -0.10 -31.23 45.84
CA SER A 12 -1.43 -31.82 45.64
C SER A 12 -2.21 -30.98 44.63
N ILE A 13 -2.73 -31.62 43.57
CA ILE A 13 -3.51 -30.94 42.53
C ILE A 13 -4.60 -30.09 43.18
N ASP A 14 -4.56 -28.77 42.95
CA ASP A 14 -5.56 -27.85 43.49
C ASP A 14 -6.89 -28.12 42.78
N PHE A 15 -7.87 -28.65 43.51
CA PHE A 15 -9.21 -28.95 42.99
C PHE A 15 -9.90 -27.73 42.36
N ARG A 16 -9.46 -26.50 42.68
CA ARG A 16 -9.94 -25.27 42.01
C ARG A 16 -9.57 -25.21 40.54
N GLN A 17 -8.49 -25.86 40.11
CA GLN A 17 -8.08 -25.95 38.69
C GLN A 17 -8.98 -26.87 37.86
N CYS A 18 -9.84 -27.66 38.52
CA CYS A 18 -10.73 -28.63 37.88
C CYS A 18 -12.15 -28.08 37.63
N LEU A 19 -12.40 -26.81 37.95
CA LEU A 19 -13.70 -26.16 37.84
C LEU A 19 -13.67 -24.99 36.85
N PRO A 20 -14.76 -24.75 36.11
CA PRO A 20 -14.90 -23.56 35.27
C PRO A 20 -14.87 -22.25 36.06
N ALA A 21 -14.49 -21.15 35.41
CA ALA A 21 -14.63 -19.81 35.99
C ALA A 21 -16.07 -19.29 35.84
N GLY A 22 -16.55 -18.55 36.85
CA GLY A 22 -17.86 -17.90 36.87
C GLY A 22 -18.88 -18.57 37.79
N ASP A 23 -20.17 -18.37 37.50
CA ASP A 23 -21.28 -18.91 38.28
C ASP A 23 -21.45 -20.42 38.01
N ILE A 24 -20.66 -21.25 38.70
CA ILE A 24 -20.69 -22.71 38.55
C ILE A 24 -21.83 -23.36 39.33
N LEU A 25 -22.36 -24.48 38.80
CA LEU A 25 -23.33 -25.29 39.51
C LEU A 25 -22.64 -26.07 40.65
N PRO A 26 -23.19 -26.09 41.88
CA PRO A 26 -22.60 -26.82 43.01
C PRO A 26 -22.39 -28.32 42.74
N SER A 27 -23.22 -28.94 41.89
CA SER A 27 -23.10 -30.34 41.51
C SER A 27 -21.78 -30.67 40.81
N TRP A 28 -21.15 -29.69 40.14
CA TRP A 28 -19.90 -29.92 39.41
C TRP A 28 -18.70 -30.13 40.32
N SER A 29 -18.73 -29.61 41.56
CA SER A 29 -17.67 -29.81 42.55
C SER A 29 -17.55 -31.26 43.02
N ASN A 30 -18.63 -32.04 42.92
CA ASN A 30 -18.67 -33.43 43.37
C ASN A 30 -18.46 -34.43 42.22
N LEU A 31 -18.25 -33.96 40.99
CA LEU A 31 -18.06 -34.84 39.84
C LEU A 31 -16.62 -35.37 39.78
N PRO A 32 -16.43 -36.69 39.64
CA PRO A 32 -15.10 -37.24 39.47
C PRO A 32 -14.50 -36.79 38.13
N LEU A 33 -13.17 -36.69 38.08
CA LEU A 33 -12.43 -36.13 36.95
C LEU A 33 -12.50 -36.97 35.66
N ASP A 34 -12.96 -38.21 35.75
CA ASP A 34 -13.19 -39.12 34.60
C ASP A 34 -14.55 -38.93 33.94
N THR A 35 -15.47 -38.22 34.58
CA THR A 35 -16.81 -37.97 34.02
C THR A 35 -16.83 -36.69 33.20
N LYS A 36 -17.46 -36.77 32.02
CA LYS A 36 -17.71 -35.60 31.16
C LYS A 36 -18.54 -34.59 31.93
N LEU A 37 -18.10 -33.32 31.93
CA LEU A 37 -18.84 -32.25 32.56
C LEU A 37 -20.21 -32.03 31.86
N PRO A 38 -21.34 -32.14 32.58
CA PRO A 38 -22.67 -31.94 31.99
C PRO A 38 -22.93 -30.44 31.79
N MET A 39 -22.62 -29.95 30.60
CA MET A 39 -22.84 -28.56 30.20
C MET A 39 -24.29 -28.36 29.76
N HIS A 40 -25.08 -27.64 30.56
CA HIS A 40 -26.40 -27.17 30.16
C HIS A 40 -26.26 -25.90 29.33
N LYS A 41 -27.24 -25.56 28.50
CA LYS A 41 -27.23 -24.31 27.72
C LYS A 41 -27.28 -23.11 28.68
N THR A 42 -26.12 -22.55 29.00
CA THR A 42 -26.00 -21.32 29.77
C THR A 42 -26.04 -20.10 28.84
N PRO A 43 -26.52 -18.94 29.33
CA PRO A 43 -26.36 -17.69 28.60
C PRO A 43 -24.88 -17.43 28.28
N GLU A 44 -24.61 -16.93 27.08
CA GLU A 44 -23.26 -16.64 26.62
C GLU A 44 -22.51 -15.75 27.63
N GLY A 45 -21.30 -16.18 28.04
CA GLY A 45 -20.41 -15.42 28.92
C GLY A 45 -20.58 -15.65 30.44
N ARG A 46 -21.52 -16.50 30.90
CA ARG A 46 -21.69 -16.83 32.33
C ARG A 46 -20.64 -17.79 32.90
N VAL A 47 -20.19 -18.73 32.06
CA VAL A 47 -19.26 -19.80 32.44
C VAL A 47 -18.14 -19.84 31.42
N THR A 48 -16.91 -19.69 31.88
CA THR A 48 -15.72 -19.73 31.03
C THR A 48 -14.87 -20.93 31.43
N LEU A 49 -14.60 -21.80 30.46
CA LEU A 49 -13.72 -22.95 30.67
C LEU A 49 -12.27 -22.54 30.40
N TYR A 50 -11.37 -22.93 31.28
CA TYR A 50 -9.95 -22.67 31.14
C TYR A 50 -9.13 -23.89 31.59
N THR A 51 -7.88 -23.97 31.16
CA THR A 51 -6.98 -25.08 31.53
C THR A 51 -5.84 -24.58 32.42
N THR A 52 -4.69 -24.28 31.84
CA THR A 52 -3.49 -23.84 32.54
C THR A 52 -3.27 -22.33 32.39
N PRO A 53 -2.41 -21.73 33.23
CA PRO A 53 -1.88 -20.40 33.00
C PRO A 53 -1.20 -20.28 31.63
N LEU A 54 -1.21 -19.08 31.07
CA LEU A 54 -0.55 -18.75 29.81
C LEU A 54 0.94 -19.15 29.83
N SER A 55 1.38 -19.83 28.77
CA SER A 55 2.74 -20.33 28.60
C SER A 55 3.16 -21.41 29.61
N GLU A 56 2.19 -22.06 30.27
CA GLU A 56 2.45 -23.30 30.99
C GLU A 56 2.04 -24.51 30.16
N PRO A 57 2.86 -25.59 30.18
CA PRO A 57 2.59 -26.78 29.41
C PRO A 57 1.30 -27.42 29.93
N LYS A 58 0.34 -27.62 29.03
CA LYS A 58 -0.94 -28.25 29.33
C LYS A 58 -0.79 -29.69 29.81
N TYR A 59 0.20 -30.39 29.26
CA TYR A 59 0.56 -31.76 29.63
C TYR A 59 2.03 -31.83 30.02
N ARG A 60 2.28 -32.29 31.24
CA ARG A 60 3.61 -32.61 31.78
C ARG A 60 3.89 -34.10 31.56
N SER A 61 5.02 -34.41 30.93
CA SER A 61 5.58 -35.75 30.90
C SER A 61 6.23 -36.06 32.25
N SER A 62 5.98 -37.25 32.79
CA SER A 62 6.61 -37.72 34.03
C SER A 62 8.13 -37.89 33.91
N GLN A 63 8.65 -37.94 32.67
CA GLN A 63 10.07 -38.15 32.38
C GLN A 63 10.82 -36.85 32.09
N CYS A 64 10.15 -35.68 32.17
CA CYS A 64 10.72 -34.38 31.74
C CYS A 64 11.21 -34.40 30.28
N ILE A 65 10.59 -35.24 29.44
CA ILE A 65 10.86 -35.37 28.00
C ILE A 65 9.66 -34.79 27.24
N ASP A 66 9.91 -34.12 26.12
CA ASP A 66 8.89 -33.45 25.29
C ASP A 66 7.86 -34.41 24.68
N PHE A 67 8.10 -35.73 24.74
CA PHE A 67 7.26 -36.78 24.18
C PHE A 67 6.88 -37.80 25.25
N ASP A 68 5.59 -38.08 25.39
CA ASP A 68 5.09 -39.17 26.23
C ASP A 68 5.04 -40.47 25.43
N LEU A 69 5.94 -41.40 25.75
CA LEU A 69 5.97 -42.73 25.11
C LEU A 69 4.89 -43.68 25.64
N SER A 70 4.11 -43.26 26.65
CA SER A 70 3.04 -44.06 27.25
C SER A 70 1.78 -44.11 26.38
N ASP A 71 1.61 -43.15 25.46
CA ASP A 71 0.48 -43.08 24.52
C ASP A 71 0.99 -42.94 23.06
N PRO A 72 1.53 -44.02 22.48
CA PRO A 72 2.17 -43.97 21.15
C PRO A 72 1.19 -43.65 20.01
N LEU A 73 -0.12 -43.78 20.24
CA LEU A 73 -1.16 -43.45 19.26
C LEU A 73 -1.77 -42.06 19.50
N GLY A 74 -1.33 -41.32 20.53
CA GLY A 74 -1.86 -39.99 20.85
C GLY A 74 -3.37 -39.97 21.10
N THR A 75 -3.93 -41.08 21.62
CA THR A 75 -5.39 -41.23 21.72
C THR A 75 -5.98 -40.41 22.88
N SER A 76 -5.21 -40.21 23.94
CA SER A 76 -5.66 -39.55 25.16
C SER A 76 -5.42 -38.05 25.15
N LEU A 77 -4.33 -37.62 24.52
CA LEU A 77 -3.87 -36.22 24.49
C LEU A 77 -3.79 -35.76 23.04
N SER A 78 -4.35 -34.58 22.74
CA SER A 78 -4.19 -34.00 21.40
C SER A 78 -2.71 -33.75 21.09
N THR A 79 -2.23 -34.25 19.96
CA THR A 79 -0.88 -34.02 19.43
C THR A 79 -0.76 -32.67 18.70
N GLU A 80 -1.86 -31.92 18.60
CA GLU A 80 -1.87 -30.60 17.98
C GLU A 80 -1.03 -29.62 18.79
N TYR A 81 -0.14 -28.89 18.09
CA TYR A 81 0.69 -27.87 18.73
C TYR A 81 -0.18 -26.71 19.23
N GLN A 82 -0.11 -26.44 20.53
CA GLN A 82 -0.88 -25.36 21.19
C GLN A 82 0.06 -24.24 21.63
N SER A 83 0.16 -23.18 20.81
CA SER A 83 1.11 -22.08 21.04
C SER A 83 0.92 -21.38 22.39
N LEU A 84 -0.31 -21.21 22.88
CA LEU A 84 -0.60 -20.57 24.18
C LEU A 84 -0.07 -21.35 25.39
N HIS A 85 0.26 -22.62 25.20
CA HIS A 85 0.82 -23.50 26.25
C HIS A 85 2.33 -23.69 26.10
N ASP A 86 2.98 -23.02 25.14
CA ASP A 86 4.41 -23.14 24.90
C ASP A 86 5.22 -22.28 25.90
N PRO A 87 6.07 -22.87 26.75
CA PRO A 87 6.93 -22.13 27.66
C PRO A 87 7.94 -21.21 26.96
N HIS A 88 8.36 -21.54 25.73
CA HIS A 88 9.32 -20.75 24.96
C HIS A 88 8.71 -19.45 24.41
N LEU A 89 7.37 -19.40 24.27
CA LEU A 89 6.66 -18.20 23.83
C LEU A 89 6.26 -17.28 25.01
N LYS A 90 6.65 -17.62 26.23
CA LYS A 90 6.35 -16.85 27.44
C LYS A 90 6.79 -15.39 27.35
N SER A 91 7.97 -15.11 26.82
CA SER A 91 8.48 -13.74 26.66
C SER A 91 7.60 -12.92 25.71
N HIS A 92 7.18 -13.52 24.61
CA HIS A 92 6.32 -12.89 23.60
C HIS A 92 4.91 -12.61 24.15
N PHE A 93 4.29 -13.59 24.81
CA PHE A 93 2.94 -13.45 25.34
C PHE A 93 2.84 -12.55 26.58
N ASN A 94 3.92 -12.41 27.34
CA ASN A 94 3.96 -11.51 28.51
C ASN A 94 4.08 -10.01 28.15
N LEU A 95 4.32 -9.67 26.89
CA LEU A 95 4.27 -8.27 26.46
C LEU A 95 2.89 -7.68 26.73
N ARG A 96 2.83 -6.50 27.37
CA ARG A 96 1.56 -5.85 27.78
C ARG A 96 0.60 -5.62 26.61
N THR A 97 1.13 -5.38 25.40
CA THR A 97 0.34 -5.24 24.17
C THR A 97 -0.28 -6.57 23.75
N MET A 98 0.53 -7.63 23.71
CA MET A 98 0.10 -8.97 23.35
C MET A 98 -0.91 -9.54 24.35
N ARG A 99 -0.64 -9.41 25.65
CA ARG A 99 -1.56 -9.87 26.71
C ARG A 99 -2.93 -9.19 26.61
N ARG A 100 -2.96 -7.86 26.38
CA ARG A 100 -4.23 -7.13 26.16
C ARG A 100 -4.96 -7.59 24.91
N HIS A 101 -4.22 -7.91 23.84
CA HIS A 101 -4.80 -8.45 22.62
C HIS A 101 -5.42 -9.84 22.84
N LEU A 102 -4.73 -10.72 23.57
CA LEU A 102 -5.22 -12.06 23.90
C LEU A 102 -6.48 -12.03 24.77
N VAL A 103 -6.55 -11.15 25.78
CA VAL A 103 -7.76 -10.95 26.60
C VAL A 103 -8.91 -10.42 25.74
N ARG A 104 -8.65 -9.40 24.92
CA ARG A 104 -9.69 -8.75 24.09
C ARG A 104 -10.33 -9.72 23.08
N ASN A 105 -9.53 -10.66 22.55
CA ASN A 105 -10.01 -11.66 21.61
C ASN A 105 -10.53 -12.94 22.27
N GLY A 106 -10.57 -13.03 23.60
CA GLY A 106 -11.12 -14.17 24.32
C GLY A 106 -10.25 -15.43 24.27
N PHE A 107 -8.93 -15.29 24.09
CA PHE A 107 -7.99 -16.43 24.16
C PHE A 107 -7.55 -16.75 25.58
N ILE A 108 -7.51 -15.73 26.44
CA ILE A 108 -7.16 -15.88 27.86
C ILE A 108 -8.17 -15.14 28.73
N THR A 109 -8.34 -15.61 29.95
CA THR A 109 -9.12 -14.94 30.99
C THR A 109 -8.41 -13.66 31.46
N SER A 110 -9.10 -12.82 32.23
CA SER A 110 -8.49 -11.66 32.90
C SER A 110 -7.37 -12.05 33.88
N SER A 111 -7.49 -13.22 34.51
CA SER A 111 -6.49 -13.80 35.41
C SER A 111 -5.29 -14.41 34.67
N GLY A 112 -5.41 -14.66 33.35
CA GLY A 112 -4.32 -15.10 32.50
C GLY A 112 -4.26 -16.62 32.29
N GLU A 113 -5.36 -17.34 32.54
CA GLU A 113 -5.53 -18.72 32.13
C GLU A 113 -6.00 -18.82 30.68
N VAL A 114 -5.63 -19.90 29.98
CA VAL A 114 -6.01 -20.14 28.59
C VAL A 114 -7.45 -20.63 28.51
N ILE A 115 -8.29 -19.92 27.76
CA ILE A 115 -9.70 -20.27 27.53
C ILE A 115 -9.76 -21.46 26.58
N CYS A 116 -10.64 -22.42 26.85
CA CYS A 116 -10.73 -23.66 26.09
C CYS A 116 -12.17 -24.10 25.82
N THR A 117 -12.32 -25.09 24.94
CA THR A 117 -13.60 -25.73 24.66
C THR A 117 -13.98 -26.77 25.72
N LEU A 118 -15.26 -27.15 25.79
CA LEU A 118 -15.73 -28.23 26.67
C LEU A 118 -15.00 -29.56 26.41
N ARG A 119 -14.66 -29.84 25.15
CA ARG A 119 -13.91 -31.05 24.80
C ARG A 119 -12.52 -31.02 25.44
N GLU A 120 -11.80 -29.93 25.25
CA GLU A 120 -10.45 -29.76 25.79
C GLU A 120 -10.42 -29.72 27.31
N PHE A 121 -11.42 -29.10 27.94
CA PHE A 121 -11.55 -29.07 29.39
C PHE A 121 -11.74 -30.47 29.98
N ASN A 122 -12.57 -31.31 29.34
CA ASN A 122 -12.77 -32.68 29.77
C ASN A 122 -11.51 -33.54 29.58
N GLN A 123 -10.79 -33.35 28.46
CA GLN A 123 -9.49 -34.00 28.24
C GLN A 123 -8.47 -33.61 29.31
N TYR A 124 -8.44 -32.32 29.67
CA TYR A 124 -7.56 -31.81 30.72
C TYR A 124 -7.92 -32.39 32.10
N ARG A 125 -9.20 -32.47 32.46
CA ARG A 125 -9.65 -33.13 33.72
C ARG A 125 -9.24 -34.61 33.77
N GLN A 126 -9.41 -35.34 32.66
CA GLN A 126 -9.01 -36.74 32.56
C GLN A 126 -7.48 -36.91 32.70
N TYR A 127 -6.71 -35.97 32.14
CA TYR A 127 -5.26 -35.92 32.31
C TYR A 127 -4.85 -35.69 33.78
N LEU A 128 -5.45 -34.72 34.48
CA LEU A 128 -5.18 -34.46 35.89
C LEU A 128 -5.46 -35.70 36.76
N ARG A 129 -6.53 -36.45 36.47
CA ARG A 129 -6.80 -37.74 37.13
C ARG A 129 -5.67 -38.74 36.92
N ARG A 130 -5.19 -38.87 35.69
CA ARG A 130 -4.08 -39.80 35.35
C ARG A 130 -2.84 -39.44 36.17
N LEU A 131 -2.51 -38.16 36.28
CA LEU A 131 -1.41 -37.71 37.14
C LEU A 131 -1.62 -38.10 38.60
N CYS A 132 -2.78 -37.82 39.19
CA CYS A 132 -3.07 -38.22 40.57
C CYS A 132 -2.91 -39.73 40.78
N LEU A 133 -3.42 -40.55 39.85
CA LEU A 133 -3.30 -42.01 39.96
C LEU A 133 -1.85 -42.48 39.85
N LEU A 134 -1.06 -41.86 38.97
CA LEU A 134 0.36 -42.16 38.84
C LEU A 134 1.13 -41.84 40.12
N GLU A 135 0.88 -40.66 40.71
CA GLU A 135 1.50 -40.25 41.99
C GLU A 135 1.18 -41.27 43.11
N VAL A 136 -0.09 -41.62 43.30
CA VAL A 136 -0.51 -42.61 44.30
C VAL A 136 0.13 -43.98 44.05
N THR A 137 0.23 -44.42 42.79
CA THR A 137 0.87 -45.70 42.47
C THR A 137 2.38 -45.69 42.73
N GLN A 138 3.03 -44.55 42.54
CA GLN A 138 4.46 -44.37 42.77
C GLN A 138 4.77 -44.38 44.26
N GLU A 139 4.02 -43.64 45.08
CA GLU A 139 4.13 -43.64 46.54
C GLU A 139 4.00 -45.07 47.10
N ARG A 140 3.02 -45.84 46.61
CA ARG A 140 2.80 -47.22 47.04
C ARG A 140 3.96 -48.15 46.65
N LYS A 141 4.58 -47.94 45.49
CA LYS A 141 5.76 -48.73 45.07
C LYS A 141 6.98 -48.44 45.94
N GLU A 142 7.20 -47.16 46.25
CA GLU A 142 8.30 -46.74 47.11
C GLU A 142 8.15 -47.30 48.54
N GLU A 143 6.93 -47.29 49.07
CA GLU A 143 6.62 -47.90 50.37
C GLU A 143 6.88 -49.41 50.40
N LEU A 144 6.47 -50.14 49.36
CA LEU A 144 6.73 -51.58 49.23
C LEU A 144 8.23 -51.90 49.11
N ALA A 145 8.97 -51.14 48.29
CA ALA A 145 10.40 -51.31 48.12
C ALA A 145 11.18 -51.05 49.43
N TYR A 146 10.74 -50.06 50.22
CA TYR A 146 11.30 -49.78 51.54
C TYR A 146 11.12 -50.95 52.51
N LEU A 147 9.91 -51.54 52.55
CA LEU A 147 9.60 -52.70 53.39
C LEU A 147 10.40 -53.95 52.99
N GLU A 148 10.58 -54.19 51.69
CA GLU A 148 11.33 -55.33 51.16
C GLU A 148 12.84 -55.22 51.45
N ALA A 149 13.43 -54.04 51.28
CA ALA A 149 14.83 -53.78 51.63
C ALA A 149 15.12 -53.97 53.13
N ALA A 150 14.18 -53.59 54.01
CA ALA A 150 14.29 -53.82 55.44
C ALA A 150 14.24 -55.32 55.82
N ARG A 151 13.50 -56.13 55.04
CA ARG A 151 13.37 -57.59 55.23
C ARG A 151 14.65 -58.33 54.84
N MET A 152 15.31 -57.91 53.75
CA MET A 152 16.54 -58.52 53.24
C MET A 152 17.79 -58.26 54.12
N LYS A 153 17.83 -57.15 54.87
CA LYS A 153 18.92 -56.88 55.83
C LYS A 153 18.95 -57.83 57.04
N LYS A 154 17.84 -58.50 57.36
CA LYS A 154 17.72 -59.40 58.52
C LYS A 154 18.17 -60.85 58.27
N GLN A 155 18.49 -61.24 57.03
CA GLN A 155 18.74 -62.64 56.63
C GLN A 155 20.21 -62.96 56.22
N ARG A 156 21.22 -62.26 56.74
CA ARG A 156 22.63 -62.60 56.45
C ARG A 156 23.20 -63.57 57.49
N PRO A 157 23.44 -64.85 57.19
CA PRO A 157 24.18 -65.74 58.08
C PRO A 157 25.70 -65.50 57.97
N SER A 158 26.38 -65.56 59.12
CA SER A 158 27.84 -65.50 59.26
C SER A 158 28.48 -66.83 58.84
N LYS A 159 29.48 -66.77 57.95
CA LYS A 159 30.25 -67.96 57.53
C LYS A 159 31.49 -68.14 58.40
N THR A 160 31.63 -69.31 59.02
CA THR A 160 32.84 -69.77 59.70
C THR A 160 33.37 -71.07 59.08
N GLU A 161 34.70 -71.13 59.00
CA GLU A 161 35.59 -72.29 59.14
C GLU A 161 35.55 -73.45 58.13
N PHE A 162 36.41 -73.39 57.09
CA PHE A 162 37.09 -74.56 56.49
C PHE A 162 38.30 -74.05 55.68
N ALA A 163 39.53 -74.06 56.23
CA ALA A 163 40.68 -73.35 55.64
C ALA A 163 41.74 -74.20 54.87
N PRO A 164 42.12 -75.44 55.23
CA PRO A 164 43.32 -76.03 54.61
C PRO A 164 43.09 -76.76 53.28
N LYS A 165 41.94 -77.44 53.08
CA LYS A 165 41.56 -78.06 51.78
C LYS A 165 41.08 -77.04 50.74
N PHE A 166 40.72 -75.84 51.17
CA PHE A 166 40.26 -74.77 50.29
C PHE A 166 41.38 -74.18 49.44
N HIS A 167 42.63 -74.14 49.91
CA HIS A 167 43.69 -73.44 49.20
C HIS A 167 44.07 -74.12 47.88
N GLU A 168 44.19 -75.45 47.85
CA GLU A 168 44.46 -76.20 46.60
C GLU A 168 43.26 -76.19 45.64
N ILE A 169 42.04 -76.32 46.17
CA ILE A 169 40.81 -76.21 45.37
C ILE A 169 40.70 -74.79 44.79
N LYS A 170 41.02 -73.76 45.58
CA LYS A 170 41.01 -72.34 45.18
C LYS A 170 42.08 -72.05 44.14
N LYS A 171 43.28 -72.62 44.25
CA LYS A 171 44.34 -72.47 43.25
C LYS A 171 43.96 -73.12 41.92
N ARG A 172 43.44 -74.35 41.94
CA ARG A 172 42.93 -75.02 40.72
C ARG A 172 41.73 -74.27 40.11
N GLN A 173 40.85 -73.73 40.94
CA GLN A 173 39.76 -72.87 40.50
C GLN A 173 40.28 -71.58 39.87
N GLN A 174 41.28 -70.92 40.47
CA GLN A 174 41.91 -69.73 39.92
C GLN A 174 42.55 -70.01 38.56
N GLU A 175 43.33 -71.09 38.42
CA GLU A 175 43.94 -71.47 37.14
C GLU A 175 42.89 -71.81 36.06
N MET A 176 41.78 -72.46 36.44
CA MET A 176 40.66 -72.71 35.55
C MET A 176 39.96 -71.40 35.14
N LEU A 177 39.74 -70.49 36.08
CA LEU A 177 39.15 -69.18 35.85
C LEU A 177 40.03 -68.31 34.95
N GLU A 178 41.35 -68.36 35.13
CA GLU A 178 42.33 -67.64 34.29
C GLU A 178 42.23 -68.11 32.83
N LYS A 179 42.14 -69.43 32.61
CA LYS A 179 41.96 -70.01 31.26
C LYS A 179 40.60 -69.67 30.65
N ILE A 180 39.54 -69.67 31.45
CA ILE A 180 38.21 -69.24 30.99
C ILE A 180 38.23 -67.76 30.62
N LYS A 181 38.91 -66.92 31.41
CA LYS A 181 39.06 -65.49 31.17
C LYS A 181 39.84 -65.21 29.90
N GLN A 182 40.96 -65.89 29.66
CA GLN A 182 41.74 -65.76 28.43
C GLN A 182 40.91 -66.13 27.18
N ARG A 183 40.19 -67.26 27.21
CA ARG A 183 39.29 -67.64 26.12
C ARG A 183 38.17 -66.61 25.91
N HIS A 184 37.66 -66.04 27.00
CA HIS A 184 36.64 -65.01 26.91
C HIS A 184 37.19 -63.72 26.30
N GLU A 185 38.39 -63.28 26.69
CA GLU A 185 39.08 -62.13 26.10
C GLU A 185 39.34 -62.33 24.60
N GLU A 186 39.77 -63.53 24.17
CA GLU A 186 39.93 -63.86 22.75
C GLU A 186 38.60 -63.78 21.98
N LEU A 187 37.51 -64.31 22.54
CA LEU A 187 36.18 -64.24 21.93
C LEU A 187 35.65 -62.81 21.85
N VAL A 188 35.88 -61.99 22.89
CA VAL A 188 35.52 -60.58 22.90
C VAL A 188 36.29 -59.83 21.82
N LYS A 189 37.61 -60.06 21.71
CA LYS A 189 38.45 -59.42 20.68
C LYS A 189 38.00 -59.79 19.26
N MET A 190 37.68 -61.05 19.01
CA MET A 190 37.12 -61.51 17.72
C MET A 190 35.78 -60.84 17.40
N GLU A 191 34.91 -60.68 18.40
CA GLU A 191 33.61 -60.02 18.23
C GLU A 191 33.75 -58.51 18.02
N GLU A 192 34.70 -57.86 18.71
CA GLU A 192 35.06 -56.45 18.51
C GLU A 192 35.55 -56.20 17.08
N GLU A 193 36.46 -57.03 16.56
CA GLU A 193 36.91 -56.94 15.17
C GLU A 193 35.75 -57.15 14.17
N ARG A 194 34.83 -58.07 14.48
CA ARG A 194 33.63 -58.31 13.66
C ARG A 194 32.70 -57.09 13.66
N LEU A 195 32.47 -56.48 14.83
CA LEU A 195 31.66 -55.27 14.98
C LEU A 195 32.32 -54.10 14.25
N GLN A 196 33.63 -53.93 14.39
CA GLN A 196 34.39 -52.87 13.74
C GLN A 196 34.27 -52.95 12.21
N LYS A 197 34.35 -54.16 11.62
CA LYS A 197 34.10 -54.38 10.19
C LYS A 197 32.67 -54.00 9.77
N LYS A 198 31.67 -54.32 10.60
CA LYS A 198 30.27 -53.92 10.33
C LYS A 198 30.09 -52.39 10.38
N PHE A 199 30.69 -51.73 11.36
CA PHE A 199 30.67 -50.26 11.47
C PHE A 199 31.35 -49.60 10.26
N GLN A 200 32.50 -50.11 9.83
CA GLN A 200 33.20 -49.63 8.64
C GLN A 200 32.33 -49.76 7.38
N LEU A 201 31.73 -50.93 7.15
CA LEU A 201 30.84 -51.17 6.02
C LEU A 201 29.60 -50.25 6.05
N GLN A 202 29.06 -49.99 7.25
CA GLN A 202 27.93 -49.09 7.41
C GLN A 202 28.32 -47.63 7.13
N ALA A 203 29.48 -47.19 7.60
CA ALA A 203 30.01 -45.86 7.31
C ALA A 203 30.24 -45.66 5.81
N GLU A 204 30.80 -46.65 5.12
CA GLU A 204 30.99 -46.62 3.67
C GLU A 204 29.66 -46.53 2.90
N LYS A 205 28.64 -47.30 3.32
CA LYS A 205 27.29 -47.20 2.75
C LYS A 205 26.71 -45.80 2.95
N MET A 206 26.83 -45.22 4.14
CA MET A 206 26.34 -43.87 4.42
C MET A 206 27.03 -42.83 3.54
N LEU A 207 28.36 -42.92 3.38
CA LEU A 207 29.11 -42.02 2.51
C LEU A 207 28.63 -42.11 1.05
N ASN A 208 28.42 -43.32 0.54
CA ASN A 208 27.88 -43.54 -0.81
C ASN A 208 26.46 -42.97 -0.98
N TYR A 209 25.60 -43.04 0.04
CA TYR A 209 24.27 -42.43 0.01
C TYR A 209 24.35 -40.90 0.01
N GLU A 210 25.23 -40.31 0.82
CA GLU A 210 25.46 -38.87 0.83
C GLU A 210 25.97 -38.37 -0.52
N GLU A 211 26.89 -39.09 -1.15
CA GLU A 211 27.42 -38.71 -2.46
C GLU A 211 26.35 -38.75 -3.54
N LYS A 212 25.53 -39.81 -3.58
CA LYS A 212 24.36 -39.90 -4.47
C LYS A 212 23.38 -38.75 -4.23
N ARG A 213 23.13 -38.39 -2.95
CA ARG A 213 22.27 -37.27 -2.59
C ARG A 213 22.83 -35.94 -3.10
N ARG A 214 24.14 -35.70 -2.91
CA ARG A 214 24.82 -34.48 -3.41
C ARG A 214 24.71 -34.34 -4.93
N VAL A 215 24.83 -35.43 -5.68
CA VAL A 215 24.65 -35.42 -7.14
C VAL A 215 23.22 -35.05 -7.53
N LEU A 216 22.22 -35.62 -6.84
CA LEU A 216 20.81 -35.30 -7.08
C LEU A 216 20.47 -33.85 -6.73
N ASP A 217 20.99 -33.34 -5.62
CA ASP A 217 20.77 -31.96 -5.20
C ASP A 217 21.40 -30.97 -6.19
N LYS A 218 22.64 -31.21 -6.65
CA LYS A 218 23.24 -30.42 -7.75
C LYS A 218 22.38 -30.41 -9.00
N ARG A 219 21.84 -31.57 -9.41
CA ARG A 219 20.95 -31.66 -10.58
C ARG A 219 19.66 -30.88 -10.40
N ARG A 220 19.08 -30.88 -9.19
CA ARG A 220 17.90 -30.07 -8.85
C ARG A 220 18.21 -28.59 -8.94
N ASP A 221 19.33 -28.16 -8.38
CA ASP A 221 19.76 -26.76 -8.40
C ASP A 221 20.01 -26.27 -9.82
N GLU A 222 20.61 -27.09 -10.69
CA GLU A 222 20.78 -26.79 -12.11
C GLU A 222 19.45 -26.62 -12.86
N ILE A 223 18.44 -27.44 -12.54
CA ILE A 223 17.11 -27.33 -13.14
C ILE A 223 16.44 -26.02 -12.68
N LEU A 224 16.50 -25.73 -11.38
CA LEU A 224 15.95 -24.51 -10.81
C LEU A 224 16.63 -23.27 -11.37
N TYR A 225 17.96 -23.30 -11.51
CA TYR A 225 18.73 -22.22 -12.11
C TYR A 225 18.30 -21.96 -13.56
N ARG A 226 18.20 -23.02 -14.38
CA ARG A 226 17.71 -22.92 -15.77
C ARG A 226 16.32 -22.32 -15.85
N HIS A 227 15.40 -22.80 -15.01
CA HIS A 227 14.03 -22.27 -14.97
C HIS A 227 14.00 -20.78 -14.58
N LYS A 228 14.81 -20.39 -13.60
CA LYS A 228 14.93 -18.99 -13.16
C LYS A 228 15.51 -18.09 -14.25
N GLU A 229 16.52 -18.56 -15.00
CA GLU A 229 17.02 -17.83 -16.17
C GLU A 229 15.95 -17.67 -17.25
N GLU A 230 15.20 -18.72 -17.55
CA GLU A 230 14.15 -18.67 -18.56
C GLU A 230 13.06 -17.65 -18.19
N LEU A 231 12.63 -17.64 -16.93
CA LEU A 231 11.69 -16.64 -16.40
C LEU A 231 12.26 -15.22 -16.52
N LYS A 232 13.53 -15.02 -16.17
CA LYS A 232 14.19 -13.71 -16.36
C LYS A 232 14.18 -13.29 -17.82
N ARG A 233 14.52 -14.19 -18.76
CA ARG A 233 14.50 -13.90 -20.20
C ARG A 233 13.10 -13.54 -20.70
N LYS A 234 12.07 -14.30 -20.31
CA LYS A 234 10.67 -14.00 -20.66
C LYS A 234 10.26 -12.63 -20.12
N ASN A 235 10.61 -12.32 -18.87
CA ASN A 235 10.28 -11.04 -18.26
C ASN A 235 11.01 -9.87 -18.94
N THR A 236 12.29 -10.01 -19.28
CA THR A 236 13.03 -8.99 -20.03
C THR A 236 12.46 -8.76 -21.42
N ASN A 237 12.02 -9.83 -22.11
CA ASN A 237 11.39 -9.72 -23.43
C ASN A 237 10.02 -9.02 -23.34
N LEU A 238 9.23 -9.35 -22.32
CA LEU A 238 7.96 -8.68 -22.05
C LEU A 238 8.18 -7.19 -21.80
N LEU A 239 9.14 -6.83 -20.95
CA LEU A 239 9.47 -5.44 -20.66
C LEU A 239 9.91 -4.67 -21.91
N ARG A 240 10.78 -5.27 -22.75
CA ARG A 240 11.17 -4.68 -24.04
C ARG A 240 9.97 -4.45 -24.95
N SER A 241 9.09 -5.45 -25.08
CA SER A 241 7.88 -5.32 -25.90
C SER A 241 6.94 -4.23 -25.38
N TRP A 242 6.86 -4.07 -24.06
CA TRP A 242 6.04 -3.04 -23.42
C TRP A 242 6.60 -1.64 -23.66
N ILE A 243 7.93 -1.47 -23.53
CA ILE A 243 8.61 -0.20 -23.85
C ILE A 243 8.38 0.20 -25.30
N ILE A 244 8.52 -0.72 -26.25
CA ILE A 244 8.29 -0.44 -27.69
C ILE A 244 6.84 0.01 -27.92
N LYS A 245 5.87 -0.75 -27.39
CA LYS A 245 4.44 -0.40 -27.52
C LYS A 245 4.09 0.94 -26.88
N ASP A 246 4.71 1.26 -25.76
CA ASP A 246 4.49 2.54 -25.08
C ASP A 246 5.08 3.70 -25.88
N GLN A 247 6.27 3.52 -26.47
CA GLN A 247 6.87 4.49 -27.39
C GLN A 247 5.99 4.72 -28.62
N GLU A 248 5.47 3.67 -29.26
CA GLU A 248 4.55 3.79 -30.39
C GLU A 248 3.25 4.51 -30.01
N ARG A 249 2.70 4.21 -28.83
CA ARG A 249 1.54 4.92 -28.29
C ARG A 249 1.83 6.41 -28.09
N ASN A 250 2.96 6.74 -27.48
CA ASN A 250 3.34 8.12 -27.23
C ASN A 250 3.57 8.87 -28.54
N LYS A 251 4.19 8.24 -29.55
CA LYS A 251 4.35 8.81 -30.88
C LYS A 251 3.00 9.15 -31.52
N ARG A 252 2.03 8.24 -31.48
CA ARG A 252 0.66 8.49 -31.99
C ARG A 252 -0.02 9.65 -31.27
N LEU A 253 0.16 9.77 -29.95
CA LEU A 253 -0.41 10.88 -29.18
C LEU A 253 0.23 12.21 -29.55
N GLU A 254 1.55 12.26 -29.77
CA GLU A 254 2.23 13.46 -30.24
C GLU A 254 1.80 13.85 -31.67
N GLU A 255 1.68 12.88 -32.58
CA GLU A 255 1.15 13.11 -33.94
C GLU A 255 -0.26 13.72 -33.89
N GLN A 256 -1.15 13.19 -33.06
CA GLN A 256 -2.50 13.75 -32.86
C GLN A 256 -2.47 15.18 -32.31
N LYS A 257 -1.56 15.48 -31.37
CA LYS A 257 -1.40 16.86 -30.86
C LYS A 257 -0.89 17.79 -31.94
N THR A 258 0.08 17.36 -32.75
CA THR A 258 0.60 18.19 -33.85
C THR A 258 -0.46 18.45 -34.89
N ASP A 259 -1.26 17.45 -35.25
CA ASP A 259 -2.36 17.59 -36.21
C ASP A 259 -3.44 18.54 -35.68
N MET A 260 -3.78 18.43 -34.40
CA MET A 260 -4.73 19.34 -33.74
C MET A 260 -4.21 20.79 -33.74
N ILE A 261 -2.93 20.99 -33.42
CA ILE A 261 -2.31 22.32 -33.46
C ILE A 261 -2.30 22.87 -34.89
N LEU A 262 -1.94 22.05 -35.88
CA LEU A 262 -1.92 22.43 -37.29
C LEU A 262 -3.32 22.81 -37.78
N HIS A 263 -4.33 22.01 -37.46
CA HIS A 263 -5.72 22.33 -37.81
C HIS A 263 -6.16 23.65 -37.15
N GLN A 264 -5.81 23.87 -35.88
CA GLN A 264 -6.19 25.08 -35.18
C GLN A 264 -5.50 26.31 -35.78
N THR A 265 -4.21 26.21 -36.14
CA THR A 265 -3.48 27.31 -36.79
C THR A 265 -4.04 27.62 -38.17
N GLN A 266 -4.35 26.59 -38.98
CA GLN A 266 -5.02 26.77 -40.28
C GLN A 266 -6.35 27.51 -40.12
N LYS A 267 -7.21 27.06 -39.19
CA LYS A 267 -8.49 27.71 -38.91
C LYS A 267 -8.32 29.16 -38.43
N ASN A 268 -7.29 29.43 -37.63
CA ASN A 268 -6.97 30.78 -37.19
C ASN A 268 -6.53 31.68 -38.36
N VAL A 269 -5.72 31.16 -39.29
CA VAL A 269 -5.30 31.87 -40.50
C VAL A 269 -6.50 32.15 -41.42
N GLU A 270 -7.37 31.18 -41.64
CA GLU A 270 -8.61 31.38 -42.40
C GLU A 270 -9.50 32.45 -41.77
N ASN A 271 -9.69 32.38 -40.44
CA ASN A 271 -10.46 33.38 -39.70
C ASN A 271 -9.83 34.78 -39.79
N TRP A 272 -8.50 34.87 -39.77
CA TRP A 272 -7.78 36.13 -39.98
C TRP A 272 -8.02 36.69 -41.38
N HIS A 273 -7.96 35.85 -42.42
CA HIS A 273 -8.27 36.28 -43.79
C HIS A 273 -9.72 36.78 -43.94
N LYS A 274 -10.69 36.08 -43.34
CA LYS A 274 -12.09 36.53 -43.32
C LYS A 274 -12.25 37.90 -42.64
N ARG A 275 -11.59 38.10 -41.50
CA ARG A 275 -11.59 39.40 -40.80
C ARG A 275 -10.97 40.50 -41.66
N LYS A 276 -9.83 40.21 -42.29
CA LYS A 276 -9.14 41.16 -43.17
C LYS A 276 -10.03 41.55 -44.37
N LEU A 277 -10.72 40.58 -44.97
CA LEU A 277 -11.65 40.84 -46.08
C LEU A 277 -12.82 41.71 -45.63
N HIS A 278 -13.41 41.40 -44.47
CA HIS A 278 -14.50 42.19 -43.90
C HIS A 278 -14.11 43.65 -43.64
N GLU A 279 -12.88 43.89 -43.16
CA GLU A 279 -12.35 45.25 -42.99
C GLU A 279 -12.19 45.99 -44.32
N TYR A 280 -11.75 45.31 -45.40
CA TYR A 280 -11.70 45.92 -46.72
C TYR A 280 -13.09 46.31 -47.24
N GLU A 281 -14.08 45.41 -47.11
CA GLU A 281 -15.48 45.68 -47.50
C GLU A 281 -16.07 46.85 -46.69
N LYS A 282 -15.70 46.98 -45.42
CA LYS A 282 -16.11 48.10 -44.58
C LYS A 282 -15.49 49.41 -45.06
N LEU A 283 -14.17 49.43 -45.33
CA LEU A 283 -13.48 50.60 -45.86
C LEU A 283 -14.01 51.04 -47.22
N GLU A 284 -14.38 50.09 -48.08
CA GLU A 284 -14.98 50.37 -49.39
C GLU A 284 -16.36 51.01 -49.24
N ARG A 285 -17.24 50.44 -48.39
CA ARG A 285 -18.53 51.07 -48.05
C ARG A 285 -18.36 52.48 -47.48
N GLU A 286 -17.39 52.70 -46.61
CA GLU A 286 -17.08 54.04 -46.07
C GLU A 286 -16.57 55.01 -47.14
N LYS A 287 -15.85 54.53 -48.16
CA LYS A 287 -15.44 55.36 -49.31
C LYS A 287 -16.65 55.72 -50.17
N GLU A 288 -17.51 54.77 -50.47
CA GLU A 288 -18.74 55.02 -51.24
C GLU A 288 -19.64 56.03 -50.54
N VAL A 289 -19.84 55.90 -49.22
CA VAL A 289 -20.63 56.87 -48.44
C VAL A 289 -20.00 58.27 -48.54
N ARG A 290 -18.68 58.37 -48.38
CA ARG A 290 -17.95 59.63 -48.54
C ARG A 290 -18.04 60.20 -49.96
N GLU A 291 -18.11 59.36 -50.99
CA GLU A 291 -18.33 59.80 -52.37
C GLU A 291 -19.72 60.38 -52.58
N ARG A 292 -20.76 59.67 -52.12
CA ARG A 292 -22.14 60.17 -52.16
C ARG A 292 -22.29 61.49 -51.40
N GLU A 293 -21.64 61.61 -50.24
CA GLU A 293 -21.60 62.88 -49.48
C GLU A 293 -20.92 63.99 -50.28
N ARG A 294 -19.79 63.71 -50.95
CA ARG A 294 -19.10 64.69 -51.81
C ARG A 294 -19.98 65.12 -52.98
N GLU A 295 -20.64 64.18 -53.65
CA GLU A 295 -21.56 64.47 -54.75
C GLU A 295 -22.73 65.35 -54.29
N LEU A 296 -23.32 65.03 -53.13
CA LEU A 296 -24.39 65.82 -52.53
C LEU A 296 -23.93 67.24 -52.17
N ILE A 297 -22.71 67.39 -51.63
CA ILE A 297 -22.11 68.70 -51.36
C ILE A 297 -21.92 69.46 -52.68
N GLU A 298 -21.39 68.82 -53.72
CA GLU A 298 -21.15 69.44 -55.02
C GLU A 298 -22.45 69.90 -55.69
N GLU A 299 -23.49 69.07 -55.64
CA GLU A 299 -24.82 69.42 -56.15
C GLU A 299 -25.41 70.61 -55.39
N ASN A 300 -25.28 70.61 -54.05
CA ASN A 300 -25.70 71.73 -53.22
C ASN A 300 -24.93 73.02 -53.54
N VAL A 301 -23.61 72.94 -53.80
CA VAL A 301 -22.79 74.07 -54.25
C VAL A 301 -23.29 74.58 -55.60
N LYS A 302 -23.50 73.71 -56.59
CA LYS A 302 -24.06 74.07 -57.91
C LYS A 302 -25.42 74.77 -57.79
N LEU A 303 -26.29 74.27 -56.92
CA LEU A 303 -27.60 74.86 -56.67
C LEU A 303 -27.48 76.26 -56.04
N ARG A 304 -26.59 76.43 -55.05
CA ARG A 304 -26.27 77.74 -54.45
C ARG A 304 -25.69 78.71 -55.48
N GLU A 305 -24.74 78.28 -56.29
CA GLU A 305 -24.15 79.10 -57.35
C GLU A 305 -25.19 79.54 -58.39
N LYS A 306 -26.11 78.66 -58.80
CA LYS A 306 -27.21 79.01 -59.71
C LYS A 306 -28.11 80.08 -59.12
N LYS A 307 -28.43 79.99 -57.81
CA LYS A 307 -29.18 81.03 -57.08
C LYS A 307 -28.40 82.35 -57.05
N ILE A 308 -27.11 82.33 -56.70
CA ILE A 308 -26.24 83.52 -56.68
C ILE A 308 -26.13 84.15 -58.08
N ARG A 309 -25.97 83.34 -59.14
CA ARG A 309 -25.88 83.83 -60.53
C ARG A 309 -27.18 84.52 -60.96
N LYS A 310 -28.35 83.97 -60.60
CA LYS A 310 -29.64 84.63 -60.84
C LYS A 310 -29.73 85.97 -60.10
N LEU A 311 -29.31 86.02 -58.85
CA LEU A 311 -29.29 87.25 -58.05
C LEU A 311 -28.37 88.31 -58.67
N ARG A 312 -27.15 87.94 -59.06
CA ARG A 312 -26.18 88.82 -59.74
C ARG A 312 -26.74 89.37 -61.05
N LYS A 313 -27.43 88.56 -61.85
CA LYS A 313 -28.10 89.03 -63.08
C LYS A 313 -29.18 90.08 -62.79
N ARG A 314 -29.99 89.88 -61.75
CA ARG A 314 -31.00 90.87 -61.32
C ARG A 314 -30.34 92.18 -60.89
N GLN A 315 -29.31 92.09 -60.03
CA GLN A 315 -28.54 93.26 -59.58
C GLN A 315 -27.90 94.01 -60.75
N LEU A 316 -27.32 93.29 -61.73
CA LEU A 316 -26.72 93.90 -62.91
C LEU A 316 -27.77 94.62 -63.79
N ALA A 317 -28.94 94.01 -63.97
CA ALA A 317 -30.04 94.64 -64.69
C ALA A 317 -30.50 95.93 -64.00
N GLU A 318 -30.60 95.92 -62.67
CA GLU A 318 -30.92 97.10 -61.87
C GLU A 318 -29.85 98.19 -61.95
N ILE A 319 -28.56 97.82 -61.90
CA ILE A 319 -27.45 98.77 -62.13
C ILE A 319 -27.55 99.38 -63.54
N ASN A 320 -27.88 98.58 -64.55
CA ASN A 320 -28.04 99.06 -65.92
C ASN A 320 -29.25 99.98 -66.08
N THR A 321 -30.38 99.71 -65.43
CA THR A 321 -31.54 100.62 -65.45
C THR A 321 -31.18 101.95 -64.77
N ILE A 322 -30.46 101.92 -63.64
CA ILE A 322 -29.93 103.12 -62.99
C ILE A 322 -29.00 103.90 -63.92
N LYS A 323 -28.06 103.22 -64.61
CA LYS A 323 -27.16 103.85 -65.59
C LYS A 323 -27.93 104.49 -66.75
N MET A 324 -28.92 103.80 -67.32
CA MET A 324 -29.78 104.35 -68.37
C MET A 324 -30.57 105.57 -67.89
N MET A 325 -31.14 105.51 -66.68
CA MET A 325 -31.82 106.65 -66.06
C MET A 325 -30.86 107.83 -65.86
N ARG A 326 -29.63 107.59 -65.40
CA ARG A 326 -28.59 108.62 -65.28
C ARG A 326 -28.23 109.23 -66.63
N LYS A 327 -28.02 108.42 -67.67
CA LYS A 327 -27.73 108.88 -69.04
C LYS A 327 -28.89 109.70 -69.61
N ARG A 328 -30.13 109.27 -69.41
CA ARG A 328 -31.34 110.03 -69.81
C ARG A 328 -31.45 111.36 -69.07
N ARG A 329 -31.17 111.38 -67.76
CA ARG A 329 -31.10 112.61 -66.97
C ARG A 329 -30.00 113.55 -67.50
N GLN A 330 -28.85 113.02 -67.86
CA GLN A 330 -27.74 113.78 -68.43
C GLN A 330 -28.11 114.37 -69.80
N MET A 331 -28.64 113.57 -70.72
CA MET A 331 -29.16 114.02 -72.02
C MET A 331 -30.24 115.11 -71.86
N ASN A 332 -31.13 114.97 -70.87
CA ASN A 332 -32.14 116.00 -70.58
C ASN A 332 -31.50 117.29 -70.03
N LYS A 333 -30.45 117.20 -69.21
CA LYS A 333 -29.68 118.38 -68.76
C LYS A 333 -28.98 119.05 -69.94
N GLU A 334 -28.33 118.29 -70.80
CA GLU A 334 -27.65 118.78 -72.01
C GLU A 334 -28.65 119.41 -72.99
N ARG A 335 -29.82 118.79 -73.20
CA ARG A 335 -30.90 119.39 -73.99
C ARG A 335 -31.39 120.71 -73.41
N LYS A 336 -31.59 120.78 -72.09
CA LYS A 336 -31.93 122.03 -71.40
C LYS A 336 -30.80 123.06 -71.51
N TYR A 337 -29.53 122.65 -71.43
CA TYR A 337 -28.38 123.53 -71.61
C TYR A 337 -28.29 124.05 -73.04
N ALA A 338 -28.45 123.19 -74.06
CA ALA A 338 -28.50 123.57 -75.46
C ALA A 338 -29.68 124.51 -75.76
N GLN A 339 -30.85 124.28 -75.16
CA GLN A 339 -31.98 125.22 -75.22
C GLN A 339 -31.63 126.58 -74.60
N ARG A 340 -30.96 126.61 -73.44
CA ARG A 340 -30.48 127.87 -72.83
C ARG A 340 -29.40 128.55 -73.66
N LEU A 341 -28.51 127.79 -74.30
CA LEU A 341 -27.46 128.31 -75.17
C LEU A 341 -28.05 128.88 -76.45
N ALA A 342 -28.99 128.17 -77.09
CA ALA A 342 -29.76 128.66 -78.22
C ALA A 342 -30.55 129.93 -77.86
N HIS A 343 -31.19 129.96 -76.69
CA HIS A 343 -31.83 131.17 -76.17
C HIS A 343 -30.81 132.31 -75.99
N LYS A 344 -29.62 132.05 -75.43
CA LYS A 344 -28.54 133.04 -75.29
C LYS A 344 -28.02 133.57 -76.64
N ILE A 345 -27.94 132.72 -77.65
CA ILE A 345 -27.52 133.09 -79.01
C ILE A 345 -28.59 133.96 -79.68
N VAL A 346 -29.87 133.65 -79.50
CA VAL A 346 -30.99 134.47 -80.01
C VAL A 346 -31.12 135.80 -79.27
N THR A 347 -30.77 135.88 -77.99
CA THR A 347 -30.83 137.13 -77.19
C THR A 347 -29.56 138.00 -77.26
N GLY A 348 -28.66 137.77 -78.22
CA GLY A 348 -27.66 138.77 -78.63
C GLY A 348 -26.71 139.29 -77.54
N ASN A 349 -26.12 138.41 -76.71
CA ASN A 349 -25.05 138.79 -75.78
C ASN A 349 -23.84 137.87 -75.98
N VAL A 350 -22.91 138.27 -76.85
CA VAL A 350 -21.62 137.61 -77.10
C VAL A 350 -20.51 138.49 -76.53
N HIS A 351 -19.79 138.00 -75.53
CA HIS A 351 -18.52 138.57 -75.07
C HIS A 351 -17.39 137.58 -75.39
N PRO A 352 -16.28 138.00 -76.00
CA PRO A 352 -15.21 137.10 -76.41
C PRO A 352 -14.25 136.74 -75.27
N PHE A 353 -13.94 135.45 -75.19
CA PHE A 353 -12.64 134.79 -74.99
C PHE A 353 -11.59 135.41 -74.05
N THR A 354 -11.04 134.62 -73.12
CA THR A 354 -9.58 134.55 -72.88
C THR A 354 -9.18 133.24 -72.20
N GLU A 355 -8.16 132.61 -72.79
CA GLU A 355 -7.40 131.46 -72.30
C GLU A 355 -6.62 131.81 -71.03
N LYS A 356 -6.63 130.88 -70.04
CA LYS A 356 -5.45 130.58 -69.23
C LYS A 356 -5.42 129.10 -68.91
N GLY A 357 -4.62 128.35 -69.67
CA GLY A 357 -4.09 127.07 -69.22
C GLY A 357 -2.95 127.27 -68.22
N LYS A 358 -2.86 126.40 -67.21
CA LYS A 358 -1.61 126.07 -66.53
C LYS A 358 -1.66 124.66 -65.91
N ILE A 359 -1.14 123.72 -66.70
CA ILE A 359 -0.08 122.75 -66.38
C ILE A 359 -0.21 121.89 -65.10
N ILE A 360 -0.62 120.64 -65.35
CA ILE A 360 -0.07 119.34 -64.90
C ILE A 360 1.12 119.37 -63.92
N ASN A 361 0.93 118.72 -62.77
CA ASN A 361 1.76 117.60 -62.28
C ASN A 361 0.90 116.67 -61.43
#